data_AF-A0A2S2FGY4-F1
#
_entry.id   AF-A0A2S2FGY4-F1
#
_cell.length_a   1.000
_cell.length_b   1.000
_cell.length_c   1.000
_cell.angle_alpha   90.00
_cell.angle_beta   90.00
_cell.angle_gamma   90.00
#
_symmetry.space_group_name_H-M   'P 1'
#
loop_
_entity.id
_entity.type
_entity.pdbx_description
1 polymer ?
#
loop_
_entity_poly.entity_id
_entity_poly.type
_entity_poly.pdbx_seq_one_letter_code
_entity_poly.pdbx_strand_id
1 'polypeptide(L)'
;MLEFWFDPQTSVLKKLLIFIVIAIATAVLYRIQPLVYSAILMFVATGVIFLICRYCKIHFAAKNPTGLIYRLLTWIPIALLLALIFKNMNQGEILIPGAQGIGFMALAVCLFSPLSLLHQNEPKQVP
;
A
#
# COMPACT_ATOMS: atom_id res chain seq x y z
N MET A 1 -6.20 5.94 -1.90
CA MET A 1 -5.15 6.68 -1.14
C MET A 1 -3.76 6.55 -1.75
N LEU A 2 -3.17 5.36 -1.92
CA LEU A 2 -1.92 5.18 -2.68
C LEU A 2 -2.09 5.30 -4.21
N GLU A 3 -3.27 5.71 -4.71
CA GLU A 3 -3.57 5.79 -6.15
C GLU A 3 -2.63 6.71 -6.91
N PHE A 4 -2.16 7.80 -6.29
CA PHE A 4 -1.16 8.71 -6.85
C PHE A 4 0.13 7.97 -7.27
N TRP A 5 0.57 6.98 -6.50
CA TRP A 5 1.79 6.23 -6.81
C TRP A 5 1.70 5.46 -8.13
N PHE A 6 0.49 5.03 -8.47
CA PHE A 6 0.17 4.26 -9.67
C PHE A 6 -0.46 5.11 -10.77
N ASP A 7 -0.39 6.43 -10.69
CA ASP A 7 -0.81 7.30 -11.78
C ASP A 7 0.36 7.45 -12.77
N PRO A 8 0.19 7.12 -14.07
CA PRO A 8 1.24 7.30 -15.08
C PRO A 8 1.55 8.77 -15.41
N GLN A 9 0.62 9.71 -15.16
CA GLN A 9 0.83 11.14 -15.44
C GLN A 9 1.69 11.85 -14.37
N THR A 10 1.95 11.20 -13.25
CA THR A 10 2.74 11.78 -12.17
C THR A 10 4.24 11.54 -12.42
N SER A 11 5.00 12.64 -12.50
CA SER A 11 6.44 12.60 -12.73
C SER A 11 7.16 11.72 -11.69
N VAL A 12 8.14 10.93 -12.13
CA VAL A 12 8.97 10.07 -11.27
C VAL A 12 9.61 10.85 -10.11
N LEU A 13 10.01 12.11 -10.35
CA LEU A 13 10.58 12.99 -9.32
C LEU A 13 9.60 13.26 -8.16
N LYS A 14 8.32 13.53 -8.45
CA LYS A 14 7.29 13.72 -7.41
C LYS A 14 7.05 12.43 -6.63
N LYS A 15 7.08 11.27 -7.29
CA LYS A 15 6.98 9.96 -6.61
C LYS A 15 8.15 9.77 -5.64
N LEU A 16 9.38 10.05 -6.09
CA LEU A 16 10.58 9.93 -5.26
C LEU A 16 10.54 10.86 -4.05
N LEU A 17 10.08 12.11 -4.20
CA LEU A 17 9.90 13.03 -3.08
C LEU A 17 8.90 12.50 -2.05
N ILE A 18 7.75 11.97 -2.48
CA ILE A 18 6.75 11.39 -1.57
C ILE A 18 7.32 10.16 -0.86
N PHE A 19 8.07 9.31 -1.56
CA PHE A 19 8.76 8.18 -0.94
C PHE A 19 9.72 8.62 0.18
N ILE A 20 10.52 9.65 -0.08
CA ILE A 20 11.44 10.23 0.93
C ILE A 20 10.65 10.76 2.13
N VAL A 21 9.58 11.52 1.89
CA VAL A 21 8.75 12.08 2.98
C VAL A 21 8.16 10.97 3.86
N ILE A 22 7.63 9.90 3.25
CA ILE A 22 7.10 8.75 3.99
C ILE A 22 8.21 8.04 4.77
N ALA A 23 9.39 7.87 4.18
CA ALA A 23 10.53 7.23 4.83
C ALA A 23 11.00 8.02 6.05
N ILE A 24 11.13 9.35 5.92
CA ILE A 24 11.52 10.24 7.03
C ILE A 24 10.46 10.20 8.12
N ALA A 25 9.18 10.36 7.78
CA ALA A 25 8.10 10.31 8.76
C ALA A 25 8.09 8.98 9.53
N THR A 26 8.22 7.85 8.82
CA THR A 26 8.25 6.51 9.44
C THR A 26 9.49 6.33 10.32
N ALA A 27 10.65 6.85 9.92
CA ALA A 27 11.87 6.81 10.72
C ALA A 27 11.78 7.65 12.00
N VAL A 28 11.16 8.84 11.93
CA VAL A 28 10.89 9.68 13.10
C VAL A 28 9.94 8.98 14.06
N LEU A 29 8.84 8.40 13.56
CA LEU A 29 7.91 7.63 14.38
C LEU A 29 8.61 6.43 15.05
N TYR A 30 9.49 5.73 14.31
CA TYR A 30 10.27 4.61 14.85
C TYR A 30 11.25 5.01 15.93
N ARG A 31 11.80 6.23 15.88
CA ARG A 31 12.65 6.79 16.94
C ARG A 31 11.86 7.08 18.22
N ILE A 32 10.59 7.49 18.11
CA ILE A 32 9.74 7.81 19.26
C ILE A 32 9.25 6.53 19.94
N GLN A 33 8.69 5.61 19.16
CA GLN A 33 8.19 4.33 19.64
C GLN A 33 8.50 3.25 18.61
N PRO A 34 9.46 2.36 18.89
CA PRO A 34 9.84 1.32 17.94
C PRO A 34 8.75 0.26 17.88
N LEU A 35 8.27 -0.04 16.68
CA LEU A 35 7.36 -1.15 16.44
C LEU A 35 8.15 -2.46 16.45
N VAL A 36 7.59 -3.51 17.04
CA VAL A 36 8.19 -4.84 17.02
C VAL A 36 8.39 -5.34 15.59
N TYR A 37 9.55 -5.97 15.33
CA TYR A 37 9.91 -6.46 13.99
C TYR A 37 8.86 -7.39 13.38
N SER A 38 8.19 -8.22 14.19
CA SER A 38 7.11 -9.11 13.73
C SER A 38 5.91 -8.33 13.18
N ALA A 39 5.54 -7.20 13.79
CA ALA A 39 4.47 -6.34 13.30
C ALA A 39 4.90 -5.60 12.03
N ILE A 40 6.15 -5.12 11.95
CA ILE A 40 6.69 -4.50 10.74
C ILE A 40 6.59 -5.47 9.56
N LEU A 41 7.04 -6.72 9.73
CA LEU A 41 6.95 -7.75 8.70
C LEU A 41 5.49 -8.02 8.29
N MET A 42 4.55 -8.01 9.22
CA MET A 42 3.13 -8.16 8.92
C MET A 42 2.58 -6.98 8.10
N PHE A 43 2.94 -5.74 8.43
CA PHE A 43 2.53 -4.56 7.66
C PHE A 43 3.17 -4.55 6.26
N VAL A 44 4.44 -4.94 6.14
CA VAL A 44 5.11 -5.10 4.84
C VAL A 44 4.43 -6.18 4.00
N ALA A 45 4.15 -7.35 4.58
CA ALA A 45 3.42 -8.43 3.91
C ALA A 45 2.02 -7.98 3.45
N THR A 46 1.34 -7.17 4.27
CA THR A 46 0.05 -6.56 3.91
C THR A 46 0.17 -5.63 2.71
N GLY A 47 1.26 -4.86 2.62
CA GLY A 47 1.57 -4.04 1.44
C GLY A 47 1.75 -4.88 0.17
N VAL A 48 2.42 -6.03 0.27
CA VAL A 48 2.58 -6.97 -0.86
C VAL A 48 1.25 -7.61 -1.25
N ILE A 49 0.46 -8.07 -0.28
CA ILE A 49 -0.89 -8.61 -0.53
C ILE A 49 -1.77 -7.56 -1.19
N PHE A 50 -1.72 -6.30 -0.74
CA PHE A 50 -2.42 -5.18 -1.36
C PHE A 50 -2.04 -5.01 -2.84
N LEU A 51 -0.75 -5.10 -3.18
CA LEU A 51 -0.28 -5.04 -4.56
C LEU A 51 -0.82 -6.19 -5.41
N ILE A 52 -0.80 -7.42 -4.89
CA ILE A 52 -1.33 -8.60 -5.57
C ILE A 52 -2.84 -8.45 -5.82
N CYS A 53 -3.61 -8.10 -4.78
CA CYS A 53 -5.04 -7.84 -4.90
C CYS A 53 -5.33 -6.74 -5.91
N ARG A 54 -4.56 -5.65 -5.92
CA ARG A 54 -4.69 -4.58 -6.91
C ARG A 54 -4.40 -5.07 -8.33
N TYR A 55 -3.32 -5.81 -8.52
CA TYR A 55 -2.95 -6.37 -9.83
C TYR A 55 -4.06 -7.28 -10.37
N CYS A 56 -4.55 -8.21 -9.54
CA CYS A 56 -5.66 -9.07 -9.90
C CYS A 56 -6.93 -8.28 -10.21
N LYS A 57 -7.18 -7.16 -9.49
CA LYS A 57 -8.33 -6.29 -9.73
C LYS A 57 -8.27 -5.66 -11.12
N ILE A 58 -7.09 -5.17 -11.52
CA ILE A 58 -6.88 -4.50 -12.81
C ILE A 58 -6.91 -5.51 -13.97
N HIS A 59 -6.27 -6.67 -13.84
CA HIS A 59 -6.15 -7.62 -14.95
C HIS A 59 -7.36 -8.55 -15.11
N PHE A 60 -7.99 -8.98 -14.01
CA PHE A 60 -9.07 -9.98 -14.05
C PHE A 60 -10.45 -9.41 -13.76
N ALA A 61 -10.56 -8.43 -12.85
CA ALA A 61 -11.84 -7.92 -12.38
C ALA A 61 -12.28 -6.60 -13.05
N ALA A 62 -11.42 -5.96 -13.87
CA ALA A 62 -11.76 -4.70 -14.54
C ALA A 62 -12.92 -4.84 -15.54
N LYS A 63 -13.13 -6.04 -16.11
CA LYS A 63 -14.24 -6.31 -17.05
C LYS A 63 -15.62 -6.35 -16.38
N ASN A 64 -15.70 -6.62 -15.07
CA ASN A 64 -16.96 -6.76 -14.33
C ASN A 64 -16.88 -6.09 -12.95
N PRO A 65 -17.05 -4.75 -12.86
CA PRO A 65 -16.85 -3.98 -11.64
C PRO A 65 -17.87 -4.27 -10.52
N THR A 66 -19.01 -4.91 -10.84
CA THR A 66 -20.03 -5.34 -9.88
C THR A 66 -19.85 -6.80 -9.41
N GLY A 67 -18.85 -7.51 -9.91
CA GLY A 67 -18.60 -8.91 -9.57
C GLY A 67 -18.15 -9.10 -8.12
N LEU A 68 -18.54 -10.23 -7.51
CA LEU A 68 -18.13 -10.61 -6.15
C LEU A 68 -16.61 -10.61 -5.97
N ILE A 69 -15.86 -11.00 -7.01
CA ILE A 69 -14.39 -11.00 -7.03
C ILE A 69 -13.85 -9.57 -6.86
N TYR A 70 -14.39 -8.59 -7.58
CA TYR A 70 -13.96 -7.19 -7.46
C TYR A 70 -14.15 -6.65 -6.04
N ARG A 71 -15.30 -7.00 -5.42
CA ARG A 71 -15.61 -6.63 -4.04
C ARG A 71 -14.61 -7.31 -3.10
N LEU A 72 -14.44 -8.63 -3.19
CA LEU A 72 -13.53 -9.39 -2.33
C LEU A 72 -12.09 -8.84 -2.37
N LEU A 73 -11.55 -8.59 -3.56
CA LEU A 73 -10.20 -8.04 -3.74
C LEU A 73 -10.04 -6.63 -3.15
N THR A 74 -11.12 -5.87 -3.02
CA THR A 74 -11.11 -4.55 -2.38
C THR A 74 -11.18 -4.66 -0.87
N TRP A 75 -11.97 -5.61 -0.34
CA TRP A 75 -12.17 -5.78 1.10
C TRP A 75 -11.03 -6.54 1.79
N ILE A 76 -10.37 -7.51 1.12
CA ILE A 76 -9.27 -8.28 1.71
C ILE A 76 -8.16 -7.37 2.26
N PRO A 77 -7.59 -6.43 1.49
CA PRO A 77 -6.49 -5.60 2.00
C PRO A 77 -6.93 -4.66 3.12
N ILE A 78 -8.16 -4.14 3.04
CA ILE A 78 -8.73 -3.25 4.06
C ILE A 78 -8.90 -4.01 5.38
N ALA A 79 -9.49 -5.20 5.33
CA ALA A 79 -9.69 -6.05 6.51
C ALA A 79 -8.36 -6.45 7.15
N LEU A 80 -7.34 -6.76 6.35
CA LEU A 80 -6.02 -7.14 6.84
C LEU A 80 -5.30 -5.98 7.53
N LEU A 81 -5.39 -4.78 6.94
CA LEU A 81 -4.85 -3.56 7.54
C LEU A 81 -5.56 -3.25 8.87
N LEU A 82 -6.90 -3.32 8.90
CA LEU A 82 -7.67 -3.11 10.11
C LEU A 82 -7.30 -4.13 11.20
N ALA A 83 -7.24 -5.42 10.86
CA ALA A 83 -6.85 -6.48 11.78
C ALA A 83 -5.48 -6.25 12.39
N LEU A 84 -4.50 -5.75 11.62
CA LEU A 84 -3.17 -5.44 12.12
C LEU A 84 -3.10 -4.19 12.99
N ILE A 85 -3.88 -3.15 12.67
CA ILE A 85 -4.02 -2.00 13.58
C ILE A 85 -4.55 -2.49 14.92
N PHE A 86 -5.67 -3.23 14.91
CA PHE A 86 -6.31 -3.74 16.12
C PHE A 86 -5.40 -4.71 16.91
N LYS A 87 -4.66 -5.59 16.24
CA LYS A 87 -3.71 -6.49 16.91
C LYS A 87 -2.62 -5.74 17.66
N ASN A 88 -2.12 -4.63 17.11
CA ASN A 88 -1.09 -3.82 17.74
C ASN A 88 -1.64 -2.89 18.84
N MET A 89 -2.96 -2.86 19.08
CA MET A 89 -3.58 -2.08 20.16
C MET A 89 -3.39 -2.67 21.55
N ASN A 90 -2.83 -3.88 21.68
CA ASN A 90 -2.63 -4.54 22.97
C ASN A 90 -1.77 -3.74 23.97
N GLN A 91 -1.18 -2.62 23.56
CA GLN A 91 -0.34 -1.74 24.39
C GLN A 91 -0.97 -0.37 24.73
N GLY A 92 -2.26 -0.15 24.43
CA GLY A 92 -3.02 1.02 24.90
C GLY A 92 -2.93 2.30 24.05
N GLU A 93 -1.95 2.39 23.15
CA GLU A 93 -1.87 3.47 22.15
C GLU A 93 -2.03 2.92 20.73
N ILE A 94 -2.98 3.48 19.98
CA ILE A 94 -3.30 3.06 18.61
C ILE A 94 -2.58 3.94 17.59
N LEU A 95 -2.42 5.23 17.93
CA LEU A 95 -2.12 6.27 16.96
C LEU A 95 -0.71 6.15 16.40
N ILE A 96 0.30 6.00 17.27
CA ILE A 96 1.71 5.87 16.85
C ILE A 96 1.98 4.54 16.14
N PRO A 97 1.68 3.35 16.73
CA PRO A 97 1.97 2.08 16.07
C PRO A 97 1.11 1.86 14.81
N GLY A 98 -0.12 2.39 14.79
CA GLY A 98 -0.97 2.38 13.60
C GLY A 98 -0.41 3.25 12.48
N ALA A 99 -0.03 4.51 12.77
CA ALA A 99 0.56 5.40 11.78
C ALA A 99 1.89 4.86 11.23
N GLN A 100 2.72 4.29 12.09
CA GLN A 100 3.97 3.66 11.72
C GLN A 100 3.77 2.41 10.87
N GLY A 101 2.79 1.56 11.23
CA GLY A 101 2.41 0.40 10.44
C GLY A 101 1.93 0.76 9.03
N ILE A 102 1.10 1.81 8.91
CA ILE A 102 0.69 2.36 7.61
C ILE A 102 1.90 2.91 6.84
N GLY A 103 2.85 3.56 7.52
CA GLY A 103 4.11 4.03 6.94
C GLY A 103 4.94 2.89 6.34
N PHE A 104 5.16 1.80 7.07
CA PHE A 104 5.86 0.62 6.57
C PHE A 104 5.12 -0.09 5.44
N MET A 105 3.79 -0.19 5.53
CA MET A 105 2.97 -0.70 4.44
C MET A 105 3.15 0.17 3.18
N ALA A 106 3.10 1.50 3.31
CA ALA A 106 3.29 2.40 2.18
C ALA A 106 4.69 2.29 1.58
N LEU A 107 5.74 2.19 2.40
CA LEU A 107 7.11 1.94 1.93
C LEU A 107 7.22 0.62 1.17
N ALA A 108 6.61 -0.46 1.69
CA ALA A 108 6.57 -1.74 1.01
C ALA A 108 5.84 -1.65 -0.33
N VAL A 109 4.69 -0.99 -0.36
CA VAL A 109 3.94 -0.76 -1.61
C VAL A 109 4.78 0.03 -2.60
N CYS A 110 5.47 1.08 -2.18
CA CYS A 110 6.32 1.89 -3.06
C CYS A 110 7.52 1.09 -3.60
N LEU A 111 8.21 0.32 -2.75
CA LEU A 111 9.37 -0.49 -3.13
C LEU A 111 9.01 -1.67 -4.04
N PHE A 112 7.93 -2.38 -3.70
CA PHE A 112 7.51 -3.58 -4.43
C PHE A 112 6.50 -3.28 -5.54
N SER A 113 6.05 -2.04 -5.69
CA SER A 113 5.22 -1.67 -6.83
C SER A 113 6.01 -1.95 -8.11
N PRO A 114 5.42 -2.69 -9.07
CA PRO A 114 6.08 -2.93 -10.34
C PRO A 114 6.01 -1.64 -11.16
N LEU A 115 6.95 -0.72 -10.91
CA LEU A 115 7.06 0.55 -11.63
C LEU A 115 7.15 0.34 -13.15
N SER A 116 7.72 -0.78 -13.60
CA SER A 116 7.86 -1.10 -15.03
C SER A 116 6.57 -1.59 -15.69
N LEU A 117 5.63 -2.20 -14.95
CA LEU A 117 4.34 -2.65 -15.50
C LEU A 117 3.37 -1.48 -15.75
N LEU A 118 3.58 -0.33 -15.10
CA LEU A 118 2.77 0.86 -15.31
C LEU A 118 3.14 1.67 -16.55
N HIS A 119 4.40 1.60 -16.98
CA HIS A 119 4.86 2.29 -18.18
C HIS A 119 4.35 1.63 -19.47
N GLN A 120 3.87 0.37 -19.40
CA GLN A 120 3.35 -0.37 -20.55
C GLN A 120 1.85 -0.18 -20.80
N ASN A 121 1.13 0.47 -19.88
CA ASN A 121 -0.26 0.86 -20.09
C ASN A 121 -0.33 2.28 -20.66
N GLU A 122 0.37 2.53 -21.77
CA GLU A 122 -0.09 3.59 -22.66
C GLU A 122 -1.48 3.19 -23.15
N PRO A 123 -2.49 4.07 -23.08
CA PRO A 123 -3.75 3.81 -23.75
C PRO A 123 -3.43 3.68 -25.22
N LYS A 124 -3.53 2.45 -25.75
CA LYS A 124 -3.47 2.22 -27.19
C LYS A 124 -4.56 3.11 -27.79
N GLN A 125 -4.16 4.22 -28.42
CA GLN A 125 -5.05 5.04 -29.21
C GLN A 125 -5.65 4.10 -30.25
N VAL A 126 -6.94 3.82 -30.10
CA VAL A 126 -7.68 3.06 -31.11
C VAL A 126 -7.80 4.00 -32.31
N PRO A 127 -7.33 3.59 -33.51
CA PRO A 127 -7.39 4.40 -34.71
C PRO A 127 -8.83 4.70 -35.17
#